data_AF-A0A521X889-F1
#
_entry.id   AF-A0A521X889-F1
#
_cell.length_a   1.000
_cell.length_b   1.000
_cell.length_c   1.000
_cell.angle_alpha   90.00
_cell.angle_beta   90.00
_cell.angle_gamma   90.00
#
_symmetry.space_group_name_H-M   'P 1'
#
loop_
_entity.id
_entity.type
_entity.pdbx_description
1 polymer ?
#
loop_
_entity_poly.entity_id
_entity_poly.type
_entity_poly.pdbx_seq_one_letter_code
_entity_poly.pdbx_strand_id
1 'polypeptide(L)'
;MNKHLKLVREFHDSFSIPQAEHGANERLSDMEIVMNQALLMDGGSAVLKAIKAGEMVEILAGLVNLAYCALAGIAMQGDDVLDQPVTWRHDGFILSIIRILSDRINSCTSGITDDYSAVYCLCAHLSTSFVNADFDKAFQMIHDAKMSKEAKTPDLSACLFE
;
A
#
# COMPACT_ATOMS: atom_id res chain seq x y z
N MET A 1 -5.07 -10.20 -12.72
CA MET A 1 -5.35 -8.87 -12.15
C MET A 1 -6.15 -8.89 -10.86
N ASN A 2 -5.43 -8.64 -9.76
CA ASN A 2 -5.99 -8.31 -8.44
C ASN A 2 -6.95 -7.11 -8.51
N LYS A 3 -8.04 -7.12 -7.74
CA LYS A 3 -9.08 -6.06 -7.78
C LYS A 3 -8.55 -4.67 -7.41
N HIS A 4 -7.64 -4.58 -6.44
CA HIS A 4 -7.05 -3.31 -6.01
C HIS A 4 -6.06 -2.78 -7.04
N LEU A 5 -5.29 -3.66 -7.68
CA LEU A 5 -4.41 -3.27 -8.79
C LEU A 5 -5.23 -2.66 -9.93
N LYS A 6 -6.40 -3.22 -10.26
CA LYS A 6 -7.31 -2.66 -11.26
C LYS A 6 -7.70 -1.21 -10.94
N LEU A 7 -8.04 -0.91 -9.69
CA LEU A 7 -8.37 0.45 -9.24
C LEU A 7 -7.18 1.40 -9.38
N VAL A 8 -5.98 0.96 -9.03
CA VAL A 8 -4.77 1.78 -9.19
C VAL A 8 -4.47 2.06 -10.66
N ARG A 9 -4.63 1.07 -11.54
CA ARG A 9 -4.48 1.27 -12.99
C ARG A 9 -5.51 2.25 -13.54
N GLU A 10 -6.77 2.16 -13.10
CA GLU A 10 -7.83 3.13 -13.45
C GLU A 10 -7.47 4.56 -13.01
N PHE A 11 -6.90 4.70 -11.81
CA PHE A 11 -6.39 5.99 -11.34
C PHE A 11 -5.24 6.49 -12.21
N HIS A 12 -4.28 5.64 -12.58
CA HIS A 12 -3.18 6.04 -13.48
C HIS A 12 -3.73 6.52 -14.83
N ASP A 13 -4.69 5.80 -15.42
CA ASP A 13 -5.33 6.18 -16.68
C ASP A 13 -6.06 7.53 -16.57
N SER A 14 -6.80 7.73 -15.48
CA SER A 14 -7.60 8.94 -15.25
C SER A 14 -6.77 10.20 -15.03
N PHE A 15 -5.54 10.05 -14.53
CA PHE A 15 -4.63 11.15 -14.22
C PHE A 15 -3.40 11.20 -15.14
N SER A 16 -3.39 10.40 -16.21
CA SER A 16 -2.28 10.30 -17.17
C SER A 16 -0.93 10.01 -16.51
N ILE A 17 -0.92 9.17 -15.47
CA ILE A 17 0.30 8.69 -14.84
C ILE A 17 0.85 7.55 -15.71
N PRO A 18 2.15 7.58 -16.10
CA PRO A 18 2.74 6.52 -16.90
C PRO A 18 2.55 5.15 -16.27
N GLN A 19 2.14 4.17 -17.08
CA GLN A 19 2.12 2.76 -16.73
C GLN A 19 2.27 1.89 -17.97
N ALA A 20 2.94 0.74 -17.82
CA ALA A 20 3.04 -0.24 -18.90
C ALA A 20 1.72 -0.98 -19.12
N GLU A 21 1.53 -1.52 -20.33
CA GLU A 21 0.40 -2.40 -20.64
C GLU A 21 0.43 -3.65 -19.75
N HIS A 22 -0.74 -4.20 -19.45
CA HIS A 22 -0.82 -5.40 -18.62
C HIS A 22 -0.13 -6.59 -19.32
N GLY A 23 0.84 -7.21 -18.64
CA GLY A 23 1.66 -8.31 -19.12
C GLY A 23 2.94 -7.89 -19.87
N ALA A 24 3.24 -6.59 -19.94
CA ALA A 24 4.46 -6.09 -20.59
C ALA A 24 5.74 -6.42 -19.78
N ASN A 25 5.63 -6.47 -18.46
CA ASN A 25 6.71 -6.79 -17.50
C ASN A 25 7.93 -5.86 -17.69
N GLU A 26 7.67 -4.56 -17.74
CA GLU A 26 8.69 -3.54 -17.91
C GLU A 26 9.50 -3.35 -16.61
N ARG A 27 10.76 -2.96 -16.79
CA ARG A 27 11.63 -2.60 -15.68
C ARG A 27 11.51 -1.11 -15.40
N LEU A 28 11.28 -0.76 -14.13
CA LEU A 28 11.33 0.63 -13.68
C LEU A 28 12.73 1.22 -13.90
N SER A 29 12.77 2.47 -14.37
CA SER A 29 13.99 3.26 -14.37
C SER A 29 14.43 3.61 -12.95
N ASP A 30 15.72 3.92 -12.77
CA ASP A 30 16.27 4.32 -11.47
C ASP A 30 15.51 5.50 -10.84
N MET A 31 15.06 6.45 -11.67
CA MET A 31 14.27 7.59 -11.20
C MET A 31 12.89 7.18 -10.68
N GLU A 32 12.22 6.26 -11.37
CA GLU A 32 10.92 5.72 -10.95
C GLU A 32 11.05 4.91 -9.66
N ILE A 33 12.13 4.14 -9.51
CA ILE A 33 12.45 3.43 -8.27
C ILE A 33 12.64 4.43 -7.13
N VAL A 34 13.45 5.48 -7.33
CA VAL A 34 13.69 6.53 -6.32
C VAL A 34 12.39 7.25 -5.94
N MET A 35 11.56 7.60 -6.91
CA MET A 35 10.27 8.27 -6.66
C MET A 35 9.31 7.37 -5.88
N ASN A 36 9.15 6.12 -6.28
CA ASN A 36 8.32 5.15 -5.54
C ASN A 36 8.87 4.91 -4.14
N GLN A 37 10.19 4.79 -3.98
CA GLN A 37 10.82 4.64 -2.66
C GLN A 37 10.51 5.82 -1.74
N ALA A 38 10.58 7.06 -2.25
CA ALA A 38 10.24 8.25 -1.46
C ALA A 38 8.78 8.24 -0.99
N LEU A 39 7.84 7.86 -1.87
CA LEU A 39 6.42 7.73 -1.52
C LEU A 39 6.16 6.64 -0.47
N LEU A 40 6.82 5.49 -0.62
CA LEU A 40 6.70 4.39 0.35
C LEU A 40 7.28 4.77 1.72
N MET A 41 8.41 5.48 1.75
CA MET A 41 9.02 5.95 3.01
C MET A 41 8.16 7.00 3.70
N ASP A 42 7.53 7.91 2.95
CA ASP A 42 6.60 8.88 3.52
C ASP A 42 5.35 8.20 4.09
N GLY A 43 4.75 7.27 3.33
CA GLY A 43 3.61 6.46 3.78
C GLY A 43 3.94 5.63 5.03
N GLY A 44 5.10 4.97 5.05
CA GLY A 44 5.56 4.21 6.21
C GLY A 44 5.79 5.09 7.45
N SER A 45 6.32 6.31 7.27
CA SER A 45 6.47 7.30 8.33
C SER A 45 5.12 7.74 8.90
N ALA A 46 4.12 7.95 8.04
CA ALA A 46 2.76 8.28 8.46
C ALA A 46 2.11 7.16 9.29
N VAL A 47 2.24 5.91 8.84
CA VAL A 47 1.78 4.71 9.59
C VAL A 47 2.43 4.65 10.97
N LEU A 48 3.76 4.84 11.05
CA LEU A 48 4.48 4.83 12.32
C LEU A 48 3.97 5.91 13.29
N LYS A 49 3.70 7.12 12.79
CA LYS A 49 3.16 8.21 13.61
C LYS A 49 1.77 7.87 14.14
N ALA A 50 0.88 7.32 13.30
CA ALA A 50 -0.46 6.91 13.69
C ALA A 50 -0.43 5.78 14.73
N ILE A 51 0.45 4.78 14.54
CA ILE A 51 0.70 3.71 15.49
C ILE A 51 1.13 4.27 16.85
N LYS A 52 2.07 5.22 16.85
CA LYS A 52 2.53 5.88 18.08
C LYS A 52 1.41 6.65 18.79
N ALA A 53 0.49 7.24 18.02
CA ALA A 53 -0.67 7.96 18.56
C ALA A 53 -1.81 7.03 19.02
N GLY A 54 -1.81 5.76 18.60
CA GLY A 54 -2.89 4.81 18.88
C GLY A 54 -4.16 5.08 18.08
N GLU A 55 -4.05 5.78 16.95
CA GLU A 55 -5.18 6.22 16.13
C GLU A 55 -5.52 5.16 15.07
N MET A 56 -6.39 4.20 15.42
CA MET A 56 -6.69 3.03 14.56
C MET A 56 -7.15 3.38 13.14
N VAL A 57 -7.96 4.44 13.00
CA VAL A 57 -8.43 4.94 11.69
C VAL A 57 -7.26 5.46 10.84
N GLU A 58 -6.33 6.21 11.45
CA GLU A 58 -5.15 6.74 10.77
C GLU A 58 -4.13 5.63 10.46
N ILE A 59 -4.02 4.61 11.31
CA ILE A 59 -3.21 3.42 11.03
C ILE A 59 -3.77 2.72 9.78
N LEU A 60 -5.09 2.48 9.74
CA LEU A 60 -5.76 1.86 8.59
C LEU A 60 -5.54 2.68 7.32
N ALA A 61 -5.77 4.00 7.38
CA ALA A 61 -5.59 4.87 6.24
C ALA A 61 -4.14 4.89 5.73
N GLY A 62 -3.18 4.88 6.65
CA GLY A 62 -1.76 4.79 6.32
C GLY A 62 -1.41 3.47 5.63
N LEU A 63 -1.89 2.33 6.16
CA LEU A 63 -1.65 1.01 5.57
C LEU A 63 -2.26 0.89 4.17
N VAL A 64 -3.48 1.39 3.98
CA VAL A 64 -4.15 1.39 2.67
C VAL A 64 -3.42 2.29 1.67
N ASN A 65 -3.01 3.50 2.08
CA ASN A 65 -2.23 4.38 1.20
C ASN A 65 -0.88 3.77 0.83
N LEU A 66 -0.21 3.12 1.78
CA LEU A 66 1.06 2.44 1.52
C LEU A 66 0.88 1.27 0.54
N ALA A 67 -0.19 0.49 0.69
CA ALA A 67 -0.56 -0.55 -0.28
C ALA A 67 -0.86 0.04 -1.66
N TYR A 68 -1.55 1.18 -1.73
CA TYR A 68 -1.83 1.91 -2.97
C TYR A 68 -0.53 2.32 -3.68
N CYS A 69 0.45 2.86 -2.96
CA CYS A 69 1.76 3.22 -3.49
C CYS A 69 2.53 1.99 -4.00
N ALA A 70 2.50 0.87 -3.27
CA ALA A 70 3.15 -0.36 -3.71
C ALA A 70 2.53 -0.90 -5.01
N LEU A 71 1.20 -0.90 -5.09
CA LEU A 71 0.48 -1.27 -6.31
C LEU A 71 0.74 -0.32 -7.48
N ALA A 72 1.01 0.97 -7.23
CA ALA A 72 1.38 1.92 -8.28
C ALA A 72 2.71 1.52 -8.94
N GLY A 73 3.70 1.07 -8.16
CA GLY A 73 4.94 0.50 -8.68
C GLY A 73 4.70 -0.71 -9.59
N ILE A 74 3.85 -1.66 -9.16
CA ILE A 74 3.47 -2.84 -9.95
C ILE A 74 2.72 -2.43 -11.23
N ALA A 75 1.79 -1.46 -11.13
CA ALA A 75 1.05 -0.94 -12.28
C ALA A 75 1.99 -0.37 -13.34
N MET A 76 3.02 0.38 -12.91
CA MET A 76 4.04 0.95 -13.80
C MET A 76 4.79 -0.12 -14.60
N GLN A 77 5.04 -1.29 -14.01
CA GLN A 77 5.71 -2.43 -14.65
C GLN A 77 4.79 -3.25 -15.56
N GLY A 78 3.46 -3.08 -15.43
CA GLY A 78 2.48 -3.89 -16.17
C GLY A 78 2.28 -5.30 -15.59
N ASP A 79 2.93 -5.62 -14.47
CA ASP A 79 2.89 -6.92 -13.81
C ASP A 79 1.56 -7.16 -13.06
N ASP A 80 1.41 -8.37 -12.50
CA ASP A 80 0.34 -8.75 -11.58
C ASP A 80 0.85 -8.79 -10.13
N VAL A 81 -0.07 -8.60 -9.18
CA VAL A 81 0.24 -8.79 -7.75
C VAL A 81 0.54 -10.26 -7.49
N LEU A 82 1.71 -10.54 -6.92
CA LEU A 82 2.10 -11.89 -6.51
C LEU A 82 1.70 -12.10 -5.05
N ASP A 83 1.12 -13.26 -4.75
CA ASP A 83 0.82 -13.60 -3.36
C ASP A 83 2.14 -13.87 -2.60
N GLN A 84 2.38 -13.09 -1.56
CA GLN A 84 3.61 -13.14 -0.78
C GLN A 84 3.30 -13.60 0.64
N PRO A 85 4.03 -14.59 1.17
CA PRO A 85 3.80 -15.07 2.52
C PRO A 85 4.13 -13.97 3.55
N VAL A 86 3.17 -13.67 4.43
CA VAL A 86 3.36 -12.72 5.54
C VAL A 86 3.66 -13.49 6.81
N THR A 87 4.94 -13.54 7.19
CA THR A 87 5.41 -14.18 8.42
C THR A 87 5.42 -13.19 9.59
N TRP A 88 4.30 -12.54 9.86
CA TRP A 88 4.12 -11.72 11.06
C TRP A 88 2.99 -12.28 11.91
N ARG A 89 3.24 -12.37 13.22
CA ARG A 89 2.25 -12.73 14.24
C ARG A 89 2.30 -11.67 15.31
N HIS A 90 1.13 -11.36 15.88
CA HIS A 90 1.02 -10.44 16.99
C HIS A 90 1.81 -10.99 18.19
N ASP A 91 2.95 -10.36 18.50
CA ASP A 91 3.84 -10.73 19.60
C ASP A 91 3.64 -9.83 20.84
N GLY A 92 2.67 -8.91 20.77
CA GLY A 92 2.41 -7.92 21.82
C GLY A 92 3.24 -6.64 21.68
N PHE A 93 4.14 -6.57 20.69
CA PHE A 93 5.06 -5.45 20.54
C PHE A 93 4.87 -4.74 19.21
N ILE A 94 4.48 -3.47 19.26
CA ILE A 94 4.40 -2.59 18.08
C ILE A 94 5.72 -2.52 17.30
N LEU A 95 6.87 -2.65 17.99
CA LEU A 95 8.19 -2.64 17.36
C LEU A 95 8.34 -3.73 16.28
N SER A 96 7.65 -4.87 16.40
CA SER A 96 7.70 -5.93 15.39
C SER A 96 7.04 -5.50 14.08
N ILE A 97 5.96 -4.72 14.15
CA ILE A 97 5.29 -4.11 12.99
C ILE A 97 6.20 -3.10 12.31
N ILE A 98 6.82 -2.22 13.10
CA ILE A 98 7.72 -1.17 12.56
C ILE A 98 8.88 -1.80 11.82
N ARG A 99 9.48 -2.85 12.41
CA ARG A 99 10.61 -3.56 11.81
C ARG A 99 10.21 -4.21 10.50
N ILE A 100 9.16 -5.04 10.48
CA ILE A 100 8.77 -5.74 9.26
C ILE A 100 8.32 -4.79 8.16
N LEU A 101 7.61 -3.69 8.50
CA LEU A 101 7.19 -2.70 7.53
C LEU A 101 8.38 -1.95 6.93
N SER A 102 9.33 -1.52 7.77
CA SER A 102 10.55 -0.84 7.31
C SER A 102 11.40 -1.75 6.43
N ASP A 103 11.55 -3.03 6.80
CA ASP A 103 12.29 -4.02 6.02
C ASP A 103 11.67 -4.21 4.63
N ARG A 104 10.33 -4.34 4.54
CA ARG A 104 9.62 -4.50 3.26
C ARG A 104 9.67 -3.24 2.38
N ILE A 105 9.50 -2.06 2.98
CA ILE A 105 9.65 -0.79 2.26
C ILE A 105 11.07 -0.65 1.72
N ASN A 106 12.09 -1.02 2.51
CA ASN A 106 13.47 -0.92 2.06
C ASN A 106 13.78 -1.90 0.91
N SER A 107 13.19 -3.10 0.92
CA SER A 107 13.32 -4.06 -0.19
C SER A 107 12.87 -3.49 -1.54
N CYS A 108 11.89 -2.58 -1.56
CA CYS A 108 11.39 -1.97 -2.80
C CYS A 108 12.43 -1.13 -3.57
N THR A 109 13.60 -0.86 -2.97
CA THR A 109 14.75 -0.27 -3.67
C THR A 109 15.30 -1.15 -4.81
N SER A 110 14.92 -2.43 -4.85
CA SER A 110 15.20 -3.34 -5.95
C SER A 110 14.46 -3.00 -7.24
N GLY A 111 13.29 -2.34 -7.14
CA GLY A 111 12.40 -2.07 -8.27
C GLY A 111 11.70 -3.30 -8.85
N ILE A 112 11.64 -4.42 -8.13
CA ILE A 112 10.97 -5.65 -8.60
C ILE A 112 9.57 -5.80 -8.01
N THR A 113 8.67 -6.37 -8.81
CA THR A 113 7.27 -6.61 -8.47
C THR A 113 7.07 -7.43 -7.19
N ASP A 114 7.94 -8.41 -6.92
CA ASP A 114 7.88 -9.24 -5.70
C ASP A 114 7.97 -8.39 -4.43
N ASP A 115 8.86 -7.41 -4.40
CA ASP A 115 9.08 -6.57 -3.22
C ASP A 115 7.92 -5.60 -2.99
N TYR A 116 7.38 -5.02 -4.07
CA TYR A 116 6.16 -4.22 -4.00
C TYR A 116 4.95 -5.07 -3.56
N SER A 117 4.82 -6.29 -4.10
CA SER A 117 3.76 -7.22 -3.72
C SER A 117 3.86 -7.59 -2.24
N ALA A 118 5.07 -7.75 -1.71
CA ALA A 118 5.28 -8.06 -0.30
C ALA A 118 4.83 -6.91 0.62
N VAL A 119 5.01 -5.64 0.22
CA VAL A 119 4.44 -4.49 0.95
C VAL A 119 2.92 -4.51 0.90
N TYR A 120 2.32 -4.72 -0.26
CA TYR A 120 0.87 -4.82 -0.42
C TYR A 120 0.26 -5.92 0.47
N CYS A 121 0.79 -7.14 0.39
CA CYS A 121 0.32 -8.28 1.18
C CYS A 121 0.49 -8.03 2.69
N LEU A 122 1.60 -7.41 3.11
CA LEU A 122 1.82 -7.05 4.50
C LEU A 122 0.79 -6.02 4.98
N CYS A 123 0.50 -4.98 4.18
CA CYS A 123 -0.49 -3.96 4.55
C CYS A 123 -1.88 -4.57 4.70
N ALA A 124 -2.31 -5.40 3.74
CA ALA A 124 -3.58 -6.11 3.82
C ALA A 124 -3.65 -6.99 5.09
N HIS A 125 -2.60 -7.76 5.37
CA HIS A 125 -2.51 -8.62 6.55
C HIS A 125 -2.55 -7.84 7.86
N LEU A 126 -1.86 -6.70 7.95
CA LEU A 126 -1.87 -5.85 9.15
C LEU A 126 -3.23 -5.17 9.33
N SER A 127 -3.88 -4.72 8.26
CA SER A 127 -5.23 -4.16 8.34
C SER A 127 -6.23 -5.17 8.91
N THR A 128 -6.17 -6.43 8.48
CA THR A 128 -7.09 -7.47 8.99
C THR A 128 -6.69 -8.00 10.36
N SER A 129 -5.40 -8.24 10.60
CA SER A 129 -4.93 -9.00 11.77
C SER A 129 -4.47 -8.14 12.94
N PHE A 130 -4.06 -6.90 12.69
CA PHE A 130 -3.63 -5.96 13.72
C PHE A 130 -4.66 -4.86 13.96
N VAL A 131 -5.17 -4.25 12.88
CA VAL A 131 -6.18 -3.17 12.99
C VAL A 131 -7.60 -3.73 13.18
N ASN A 132 -7.83 -5.00 12.83
CA ASN A 132 -9.15 -5.63 12.82
C ASN A 132 -10.13 -4.87 11.90
N ALA A 133 -9.76 -4.71 10.63
CA ALA A 133 -10.51 -3.92 9.66
C ALA A 133 -10.80 -4.65 8.33
N ASP A 134 -11.86 -4.20 7.66
CA ASP A 134 -12.17 -4.52 6.27
C ASP A 134 -11.24 -3.73 5.34
N PHE A 135 -10.13 -4.37 4.97
CA PHE A 135 -9.13 -3.77 4.07
C PHE A 135 -9.71 -3.43 2.70
N ASP A 136 -10.61 -4.26 2.16
CA ASP A 136 -11.18 -4.08 0.82
C ASP A 136 -12.07 -2.84 0.76
N LYS A 137 -12.94 -2.69 1.76
CA LYS A 137 -13.81 -1.52 1.89
C LYS A 137 -13.00 -0.25 2.11
N ALA A 138 -11.98 -0.31 2.97
CA ALA A 138 -11.09 0.82 3.22
C ALA A 138 -10.32 1.23 1.95
N PHE A 139 -9.84 0.25 1.18
CA PHE A 139 -9.16 0.50 -0.10
C PHE A 139 -10.08 1.20 -1.09
N GLN A 140 -11.32 0.74 -1.24
CA GLN A 140 -12.29 1.36 -2.13
C GLN A 140 -12.58 2.82 -1.71
N MET A 141 -12.81 3.08 -0.42
CA MET A 141 -13.06 4.44 0.08
C MET A 141 -11.89 5.39 -0.19
N ILE A 142 -10.64 4.94 0.02
CA ILE A 142 -9.46 5.73 -0.32
C ILE A 142 -9.34 5.96 -1.82
N HIS A 143 -9.62 4.94 -2.64
CA HIS A 143 -9.60 5.09 -4.09
C HIS A 143 -10.62 6.14 -4.56
N ASP A 144 -11.87 6.05 -4.08
CA ASP A 144 -12.94 7.00 -4.43
C ASP A 144 -12.56 8.44 -4.06
N ALA A 145 -11.97 8.64 -2.88
CA ALA A 145 -11.47 9.95 -2.43
C ALA A 145 -10.31 10.48 -3.32
N LYS A 146 -9.40 9.60 -3.76
CA LYS A 146 -8.34 9.98 -4.71
C LYS A 146 -8.91 10.37 -6.07
N MET A 147 -9.92 9.64 -6.55
CA MET A 147 -10.60 9.92 -7.81
C MET A 147 -11.39 11.25 -7.76
N SER A 148 -12.02 11.56 -6.62
CA SER A 148 -12.73 12.83 -6.40
C SER A 148 -11.78 14.02 -6.14
N LYS A 149 -10.47 13.78 -6.02
CA LYS A 149 -9.43 14.78 -5.67
C LYS A 149 -9.69 15.44 -4.31
N GLU A 150 -10.24 14.69 -3.37
CA GLU A 150 -10.45 15.19 -2.02
C GLU A 150 -9.11 15.48 -1.32
N ALA A 151 -9.02 16.65 -0.68
CA ALA A 151 -7.81 17.07 0.02
C ALA A 151 -7.63 16.38 1.39
N LYS A 152 -8.66 15.70 1.90
CA LYS A 152 -8.66 15.04 3.20
C LYS A 152 -8.82 13.54 3.02
N THR A 153 -8.13 12.78 3.87
CA THR A 153 -8.35 11.35 4.00
C THR A 153 -9.80 11.10 4.44
N PRO A 154 -10.54 10.17 3.79
CA PRO A 154 -11.90 9.83 4.20
C PRO A 154 -11.89 9.18 5.59
N ASP A 155 -12.97 9.37 6.36
CA ASP A 155 -13.15 8.67 7.63
C ASP A 155 -13.38 7.17 7.39
N LEU A 156 -12.48 6.34 7.89
CA LEU A 156 -12.51 4.88 7.74
C LEU A 156 -13.10 4.16 8.97
N SER A 157 -13.69 4.89 9.92
CA SER A 157 -14.33 4.32 11.12
C SER A 157 -15.28 3.16 10.78
N ALA A 158 -16.06 3.29 9.71
CA ALA A 158 -16.98 2.26 9.22
C ALA A 158 -16.32 0.99 8.64
N CYS A 159 -15.00 0.95 8.57
CA CYS A 159 -14.22 -0.22 8.12
C CYS A 159 -13.63 -1.03 9.28
N LEU A 160 -13.68 -0.52 10.52
CA LEU A 160 -13.23 -1.25 11.70
C LEU A 160 -14.29 -2.28 12.10
N PHE A 161 -13.88 -3.49 12.45
CA PHE A 161 -14.75 -4.50 13.05
C PHE A 161 -14.80 -4.31 14.58
N GLU A 162 -16.00 -4.48 15.15
CA GLU A 162 -16.24 -4.45 16.61
C GLU A 162 -15.53 -5.61 17.35
#